data_AF-A0A954WIN4-F1
#
_entry.id   AF-A0A954WIN4-F1
#
_cell.length_a   1.000
_cell.length_b   1.000
_cell.length_c   1.000
_cell.angle_alpha   90.00
_cell.angle_beta   90.00
_cell.angle_gamma   90.00
#
_symmetry.space_group_name_H-M   'P 1'
#
loop_
_entity.id
_entity.type
_entity.pdbx_description
1 polymer ?
#
loop_
_entity_poly.entity_id
_entity_poly.type
_entity_poly.pdbx_seq_one_letter_code
_entity_poly.pdbx_strand_id
1 'polypeptide(L)'
;MEQREIDNVILLGVHTNMCVLGRPFGLRQMARNGKHVVLMRDMTDTMYDPTQKPFVSHFTGTDLIVSHIERWVCPTITSDQLIGGRTFRFANDKRPRVLIVSAEDEYKTEETLPPFALSHLGKEFAVSIAFGDANERNSIPGIEQLDEADVLLLSVRRRALPESQMAAVRRFIEAGKPVVGIRTANHSFSLRGKPAPEGTSLWEDFDAEVFGGNYSNHYGNGPKTMVTVADGAADHPILEGVDVSELVGNGSLYVVSPLAATARPLLFGKIPEKAAEPIAWTNRTKFGGSAFYTSLGHANDFAEPAFQQLLTNAVRWAAKSNVRESSP
;
A
#
# COMPACT_ATOMS: atom_id res chain seq x y z
N MET A 1 3.29 -37.46 18.43
CA MET A 1 2.04 -36.92 17.86
C MET A 1 1.15 -38.05 17.37
N GLU A 2 1.67 -38.97 16.56
CA GLU A 2 0.94 -40.15 16.06
C GLU A 2 0.32 -41.01 17.15
N GLN A 3 1.09 -41.38 18.19
CA GLN A 3 0.56 -42.15 19.34
C GLN A 3 -0.59 -41.46 20.08
N ARG A 4 -0.79 -40.15 19.87
CA ARG A 4 -1.85 -39.35 20.48
C ARG A 4 -2.88 -38.86 19.45
N GLU A 5 -2.80 -39.35 18.21
CA GLU A 5 -3.72 -38.98 17.12
C GLU A 5 -3.81 -37.46 16.90
N ILE A 6 -2.68 -36.76 17.04
CA ILE A 6 -2.59 -35.31 16.80
C ILE A 6 -2.18 -35.07 15.35
N ASP A 7 -3.10 -34.48 14.57
CA ASP A 7 -2.88 -34.13 13.16
C ASP A 7 -2.80 -32.62 12.89
N ASN A 8 -3.51 -31.83 13.70
CA ASN A 8 -3.53 -30.37 13.59
C ASN A 8 -2.54 -29.77 14.60
N VAL A 9 -1.61 -28.95 14.11
CA VAL A 9 -0.58 -28.34 14.93
C VAL A 9 -0.48 -26.85 14.64
N ILE A 10 -0.61 -26.04 15.70
CA ILE A 10 -0.26 -24.62 15.66
C ILE A 10 1.12 -24.49 16.27
N LEU A 11 2.07 -23.96 15.51
CA LEU A 11 3.42 -23.70 16.00
C LEU A 11 3.64 -22.20 16.18
N LEU A 12 4.26 -21.82 17.29
CA LEU A 12 4.70 -20.47 17.61
C LEU A 12 5.97 -20.53 18.44
N GLY A 13 6.65 -19.39 18.58
CA GLY A 13 7.91 -19.30 19.32
C GLY A 13 8.90 -18.33 18.70
N VAL A 14 10.10 -18.31 19.29
CA VAL A 14 11.22 -17.43 18.91
C VAL A 14 12.22 -18.14 17.98
N HIS A 15 13.08 -17.34 17.35
CA HIS A 15 13.98 -17.78 16.29
C HIS A 15 13.23 -18.49 15.16
N THR A 16 12.20 -17.84 14.61
CA THR A 16 11.30 -18.43 13.61
C THR A 16 12.05 -19.01 12.43
N ASN A 17 13.07 -18.32 11.93
CA ASN A 17 13.96 -18.76 10.86
C ASN A 17 14.82 -20.00 11.18
N MET A 18 14.93 -20.42 12.44
CA MET A 18 15.76 -21.55 12.87
C MET A 18 14.95 -22.61 13.63
N CYS A 19 14.46 -22.27 14.82
CA CYS A 19 13.85 -23.21 15.75
C CYS A 19 12.46 -23.64 15.28
N VAL A 20 11.61 -22.66 14.95
CA VAL A 20 10.23 -22.90 14.51
C VAL A 20 10.22 -23.50 13.11
N LEU A 21 11.05 -22.99 12.19
CA LEU A 21 11.04 -23.41 10.80
C LEU A 21 11.89 -24.66 10.51
N GLY A 22 13.11 -24.71 11.05
CA GLY A 22 14.20 -25.56 10.52
C GLY A 22 14.60 -26.76 11.36
N ARG A 23 14.17 -26.86 12.63
CA ARG A 23 14.50 -28.02 13.47
C ARG A 23 13.84 -29.30 12.95
N PRO A 24 14.32 -30.49 13.34
CA PRO A 24 13.72 -31.78 12.94
C PRO A 24 12.23 -31.92 13.29
N PHE A 25 11.77 -31.15 14.27
CA PHE A 25 10.37 -31.06 14.71
C PHE A 25 9.71 -29.72 14.33
N GLY A 26 10.32 -28.91 13.46
CA GLY A 26 9.79 -27.62 13.03
C GLY A 26 8.79 -27.70 11.87
N LEU A 27 8.26 -26.56 11.45
CA LEU A 27 7.22 -26.42 10.42
C LEU A 27 7.53 -27.23 9.15
N ARG A 28 8.76 -27.11 8.62
CA ARG A 28 9.15 -27.79 7.37
C ARG A 28 9.01 -29.30 7.48
N GLN A 29 9.40 -29.89 8.61
CA GLN A 29 9.33 -31.34 8.79
C GLN A 29 7.92 -31.79 9.12
N MET A 30 7.17 -31.03 9.93
CA MET A 30 5.77 -31.34 10.19
C MET A 30 4.93 -31.33 8.90
N ALA A 31 5.07 -30.30 8.07
CA ALA A 31 4.37 -30.20 6.79
C ALA A 31 4.76 -31.35 5.85
N ARG A 32 6.06 -31.66 5.73
CA ARG A 32 6.55 -32.78 4.89
C ARG A 32 6.04 -34.15 5.35
N ASN A 33 5.84 -34.32 6.65
CA ASN A 33 5.32 -35.55 7.23
C ASN A 33 3.77 -35.57 7.30
N GLY A 34 3.09 -34.70 6.53
CA GLY A 34 1.64 -34.75 6.37
C GLY A 34 0.82 -34.19 7.52
N LYS A 35 1.43 -33.45 8.47
CA LYS A 35 0.67 -32.76 9.51
C LYS A 35 0.02 -31.49 8.98
N HIS A 36 -1.19 -31.21 9.45
CA HIS A 36 -1.89 -29.95 9.20
C HIS A 36 -1.33 -28.88 10.12
N VAL A 37 -0.21 -28.30 9.68
CA VAL A 37 0.53 -27.32 10.46
C VAL A 37 0.23 -25.91 10.00
N VAL A 38 0.07 -24.99 10.95
CA VAL A 38 0.02 -23.55 10.72
C VAL A 38 0.99 -22.83 11.66
N LEU A 39 1.52 -21.70 11.22
CA LEU A 39 2.27 -20.78 12.08
C LEU A 39 1.34 -19.71 12.65
N MET A 40 1.40 -19.47 13.96
CA MET A 40 0.79 -18.28 14.55
C MET A 40 1.73 -17.08 14.35
N ARG A 41 1.47 -16.30 13.29
CA ARG A 41 2.44 -15.33 12.76
C ARG A 41 2.64 -14.11 13.65
N ASP A 42 1.63 -13.70 14.40
CA ASP A 42 1.69 -12.53 15.28
C ASP A 42 2.35 -12.84 16.63
N MET A 43 2.45 -14.11 17.03
CA MET A 43 3.14 -14.55 18.25
C MET A 43 4.48 -15.25 17.97
N THR A 44 5.17 -14.84 16.90
CA THR A 44 6.47 -15.39 16.52
C THR A 44 7.52 -14.29 16.39
N ASP A 45 8.79 -14.66 16.55
CA ASP A 45 9.90 -13.73 16.43
C ASP A 45 11.12 -14.38 15.79
N THR A 46 11.85 -13.66 14.94
CA THR A 46 12.98 -14.20 14.17
C THR A 46 14.32 -13.69 14.68
N MET A 47 15.39 -14.48 14.49
CA MET A 47 16.73 -13.94 14.68
C MET A 47 17.14 -13.16 13.43
N TYR A 48 17.10 -11.83 13.50
CA TYR A 48 17.50 -10.94 12.40
C TYR A 48 18.22 -9.71 12.93
N ASP A 49 19.34 -9.38 12.28
CA ASP A 49 20.17 -8.19 12.53
C ASP A 49 19.82 -7.09 11.50
N PRO A 50 19.24 -5.96 11.94
CA PRO A 50 18.89 -4.83 11.06
C PRO A 50 20.07 -4.21 10.30
N THR A 51 21.31 -4.46 10.73
CA THR A 51 22.52 -3.97 10.05
C THR A 51 22.91 -4.84 8.85
N GLN A 52 22.26 -5.99 8.66
CA GLN A 52 22.47 -6.88 7.53
C GLN A 52 21.38 -6.73 6.47
N LYS A 53 21.73 -6.99 5.20
CA LYS A 53 20.78 -7.00 4.09
C LYS A 53 19.53 -7.82 4.45
N PRO A 54 18.29 -7.33 4.22
CA PRO A 54 17.93 -6.18 3.39
C PRO A 54 17.92 -4.80 4.08
N PHE A 55 18.57 -4.67 5.24
CA PHE A 55 18.64 -3.41 6.00
C PHE A 55 17.26 -2.90 6.41
N VAL A 56 16.39 -3.77 6.90
CA VAL A 56 15.05 -3.41 7.35
C VAL A 56 14.96 -3.44 8.87
N SER A 57 13.83 -3.02 9.45
CA SER A 57 13.63 -3.16 10.88
C SER A 57 13.67 -4.64 11.31
N HIS A 58 13.96 -4.90 12.59
CA HIS A 58 13.92 -6.25 13.14
C HIS A 58 12.57 -6.95 12.85
N PHE A 59 11.46 -6.26 13.11
CA PHE A 59 10.12 -6.78 12.88
C PHE A 59 9.82 -7.00 11.39
N THR A 60 10.33 -6.17 10.50
CA THR A 60 10.23 -6.41 9.04
C THR A 60 11.01 -7.67 8.64
N GLY A 61 12.14 -7.94 9.29
CA GLY A 61 12.84 -9.23 9.14
C GLY A 61 11.96 -10.42 9.53
N THR A 62 11.19 -10.30 10.62
CA THR A 62 10.20 -11.30 11.02
C THR A 62 9.08 -11.43 9.97
N ASP A 63 8.54 -10.31 9.47
CA ASP A 63 7.51 -10.28 8.42
C ASP A 63 7.98 -11.03 7.14
N LEU A 64 9.25 -10.86 6.75
CA LEU A 64 9.83 -11.55 5.60
C LEU A 64 9.94 -13.07 5.80
N ILE A 65 10.23 -13.53 7.01
CA ILE A 65 10.28 -14.95 7.33
C ILE A 65 8.87 -15.54 7.34
N VAL A 66 7.90 -14.83 7.88
CA VAL A 66 6.47 -15.21 7.81
C VAL A 66 6.05 -15.34 6.34
N SER A 67 6.37 -14.35 5.50
CA SER A 67 6.05 -14.38 4.06
C SER A 67 6.70 -15.58 3.34
N HIS A 68 7.94 -15.92 3.67
CA HIS A 68 8.59 -17.12 3.14
C HIS A 68 7.85 -18.41 3.55
N ILE A 69 7.38 -18.49 4.79
CA ILE A 69 6.65 -19.64 5.32
C ILE A 69 5.31 -19.79 4.61
N GLU A 70 4.55 -18.70 4.48
CA GLU A 70 3.27 -18.67 3.77
C GLU A 70 3.40 -19.13 2.32
N ARG A 71 4.48 -18.72 1.64
CA ARG A 71 4.69 -19.05 0.23
C ARG A 71 5.12 -20.50 0.00
N TRP A 72 5.93 -21.08 0.89
CA TRP A 72 6.67 -22.30 0.57
C TRP A 72 6.47 -23.45 1.54
N VAL A 73 5.86 -23.22 2.70
CA VAL A 73 5.86 -24.18 3.80
C VAL A 73 4.44 -24.51 4.25
N CYS A 74 3.71 -23.55 4.78
CA CYS A 74 2.36 -23.76 5.30
C CYS A 74 1.59 -22.45 5.46
N PRO A 75 0.25 -22.50 5.57
CA PRO A 75 -0.55 -21.34 5.94
C PRO A 75 -0.19 -20.78 7.32
N THR A 76 -0.67 -19.57 7.59
CA THR A 76 -0.52 -18.90 8.89
C THR A 76 -1.88 -18.51 9.45
N ILE A 77 -1.92 -18.31 10.76
CA ILE A 77 -3.06 -17.76 11.50
C ILE A 77 -2.57 -16.63 12.41
N THR A 78 -3.50 -15.81 12.88
CA THR A 78 -3.24 -14.82 13.95
C THR A 78 -3.93 -15.23 15.24
N SER A 79 -3.46 -14.73 16.38
CA SER A 79 -3.96 -15.08 17.71
C SER A 79 -5.46 -14.78 17.87
N ASP A 80 -5.95 -13.67 17.33
CA ASP A 80 -7.35 -13.25 17.38
C ASP A 80 -8.31 -14.23 16.70
N GLN A 81 -7.85 -15.05 15.75
CA GLN A 81 -8.68 -16.09 15.14
C GLN A 81 -9.02 -17.22 16.12
N LEU A 82 -8.28 -17.35 17.23
CA LEU A 82 -8.53 -18.33 18.29
C LEU A 82 -9.17 -17.71 19.53
N ILE A 83 -8.72 -16.52 19.93
CA ILE A 83 -9.13 -15.89 21.20
C ILE A 83 -10.06 -14.68 21.03
N GLY A 84 -10.32 -14.26 19.78
CA GLY A 84 -11.05 -13.04 19.46
C GLY A 84 -10.23 -11.76 19.70
N GLY A 85 -10.84 -10.61 19.40
CA GLY A 85 -10.24 -9.30 19.68
C GLY A 85 -9.38 -8.77 18.53
N ARG A 86 -8.11 -8.43 18.82
CA ARG A 86 -7.16 -7.85 17.86
C ARG A 86 -5.91 -8.72 17.78
N THR A 87 -5.25 -8.66 16.63
CA THR A 87 -3.95 -9.30 16.43
C THR A 87 -2.96 -8.91 17.53
N PHE A 88 -2.19 -9.88 18.03
CA PHE A 88 -1.13 -9.60 18.98
C PHE A 88 -0.09 -8.70 18.32
N ARG A 89 0.47 -7.77 19.08
CA ARG A 89 1.55 -6.90 18.62
C ARG A 89 2.58 -6.73 19.72
N PHE A 90 3.84 -7.02 19.39
CA PHE A 90 4.95 -6.80 20.31
C PHE A 90 5.00 -5.34 20.76
N ALA A 91 5.19 -5.10 22.05
CA ALA A 91 5.20 -3.76 22.61
C ALA A 91 6.24 -2.82 21.96
N ASN A 92 7.35 -3.40 21.48
CA ASN A 92 8.43 -2.66 20.82
C ASN A 92 8.20 -2.44 19.32
N ASP A 93 7.20 -3.08 18.70
CA ASP A 93 6.82 -2.75 17.33
C ASP A 93 5.92 -1.51 17.35
N LYS A 94 6.52 -0.35 17.06
CA LYS A 94 5.82 0.95 16.97
C LYS A 94 5.60 1.44 15.54
N ARG A 95 5.91 0.62 14.53
CA ARG A 95 5.83 1.01 13.12
C ARG A 95 4.39 1.32 12.70
N PRO A 96 4.08 2.46 12.06
CA PRO A 96 2.75 2.64 11.48
C PRO A 96 2.48 1.55 10.43
N ARG A 97 1.22 1.11 10.33
CA ARG A 97 0.78 0.07 9.39
C ARG A 97 0.40 0.70 8.06
N VAL A 98 1.11 0.33 7.00
CA VAL A 98 0.80 0.77 5.63
C VAL A 98 0.20 -0.41 4.89
N LEU A 99 -1.03 -0.27 4.41
CA LEU A 99 -1.59 -1.19 3.42
C LEU A 99 -1.38 -0.62 2.03
N ILE A 100 -0.64 -1.35 1.20
CA ILE A 100 -0.54 -1.09 -0.23
C ILE A 100 -1.62 -1.92 -0.92
N VAL A 101 -2.48 -1.29 -1.72
CA VAL A 101 -3.49 -1.98 -2.52
C VAL A 101 -3.12 -1.80 -4.00
N SER A 102 -2.74 -2.90 -4.65
CA SER A 102 -2.23 -2.94 -6.02
C SER A 102 -3.11 -3.81 -6.91
N ALA A 103 -3.96 -3.19 -7.72
CA ALA A 103 -4.94 -3.88 -8.56
C ALA A 103 -5.20 -3.10 -9.86
N GLU A 104 -4.13 -2.80 -10.59
CA GLU A 104 -4.16 -2.18 -11.90
C GLU A 104 -3.32 -2.99 -12.89
N ASP A 105 -3.73 -3.04 -14.16
CA ASP A 105 -3.11 -3.93 -15.17
C ASP A 105 -2.29 -3.14 -16.21
N GLU A 106 -1.99 -1.86 -15.96
CA GLU A 106 -1.43 -0.93 -16.97
C GLU A 106 0.03 -0.57 -16.71
N TYR A 107 0.43 -0.41 -15.44
CA TYR A 107 1.71 0.13 -15.03
C TYR A 107 2.59 -0.85 -14.25
N LYS A 108 2.11 -2.10 -14.07
CA LYS A 108 2.82 -3.20 -13.41
C LYS A 108 3.22 -2.86 -11.98
N THR A 109 2.32 -2.20 -11.26
CA THR A 109 2.58 -1.81 -9.87
C THR A 109 2.73 -3.01 -8.94
N GLU A 110 2.23 -4.19 -9.33
CA GLU A 110 2.49 -5.47 -8.69
C GLU A 110 3.96 -5.91 -8.74
N GLU A 111 4.72 -5.46 -9.74
CA GLU A 111 6.16 -5.74 -9.86
C GLU A 111 7.02 -4.67 -9.17
N THR A 112 6.55 -3.41 -9.12
CA THR A 112 7.35 -2.26 -8.69
C THR A 112 7.12 -1.82 -7.25
N LEU A 113 5.88 -1.90 -6.74
CA LEU A 113 5.58 -1.53 -5.35
C LEU A 113 6.24 -2.46 -4.31
N PRO A 114 6.34 -3.79 -4.50
CA PRO A 114 6.99 -4.66 -3.52
C PRO A 114 8.49 -4.34 -3.26
N PRO A 115 9.37 -4.23 -4.28
CA PRO A 115 10.76 -3.87 -4.04
C PRO A 115 10.92 -2.43 -3.52
N PHE A 116 10.06 -1.50 -3.96
CA PHE A 116 10.00 -0.15 -3.41
C PHE A 116 9.69 -0.16 -1.91
N ALA A 117 8.61 -0.84 -1.52
CA ALA A 117 8.17 -0.92 -0.14
C ALA A 117 9.25 -1.53 0.76
N LEU A 118 9.89 -2.61 0.32
CA LEU A 118 10.96 -3.23 1.08
C LEU A 118 12.14 -2.28 1.32
N SER A 119 12.57 -1.58 0.28
CA SER A 119 13.79 -0.75 0.31
C SER A 119 13.57 0.60 0.98
N HIS A 120 12.38 1.19 0.84
CA HIS A 120 12.10 2.57 1.26
C HIS A 120 11.19 2.67 2.48
N LEU A 121 10.32 1.68 2.72
CA LEU A 121 9.35 1.71 3.82
C LEU A 121 9.67 0.68 4.92
N GLY A 122 10.35 -0.42 4.57
CA GLY A 122 10.61 -1.55 5.47
C GLY A 122 11.43 -1.24 6.73
N LYS A 123 12.05 -0.07 6.85
CA LYS A 123 12.70 0.38 8.10
C LYS A 123 11.72 1.01 9.10
N GLU A 124 10.69 1.68 8.61
CA GLU A 124 9.83 2.57 9.40
C GLU A 124 8.40 2.06 9.54
N PHE A 125 7.94 1.25 8.59
CA PHE A 125 6.55 0.83 8.47
C PHE A 125 6.39 -0.68 8.55
N ALA A 126 5.27 -1.12 9.12
CA ALA A 126 4.76 -2.47 8.94
C ALA A 126 3.94 -2.47 7.65
N VAL A 127 4.48 -3.08 6.58
CA VAL A 127 3.88 -2.99 5.25
C VAL A 127 3.20 -4.31 4.86
N SER A 128 1.92 -4.22 4.55
CA SER A 128 1.16 -5.29 3.90
C SER A 128 0.84 -4.88 2.46
N ILE A 129 0.74 -5.86 1.55
CA ILE A 129 0.34 -5.62 0.16
C ILE A 129 -0.84 -6.54 -0.18
N ALA A 130 -1.96 -5.95 -0.58
CA ALA A 130 -3.11 -6.65 -1.13
C ALA A 130 -3.12 -6.48 -2.66
N PHE A 131 -3.13 -7.61 -3.36
CA PHE A 131 -3.18 -7.63 -4.83
C PHE A 131 -4.60 -7.88 -5.32
N GLY A 132 -4.92 -7.38 -6.52
CA GLY A 132 -6.12 -7.82 -7.22
C GLY A 132 -6.11 -9.32 -7.46
N ASP A 133 -7.27 -9.97 -7.32
CA ASP A 133 -7.39 -11.40 -7.61
C ASP A 133 -7.10 -11.66 -9.10
N ALA A 134 -6.37 -12.73 -9.38
CA ALA A 134 -5.94 -13.09 -10.73
C ALA A 134 -7.10 -13.61 -11.60
N ASN A 135 -8.13 -14.18 -10.99
CA ASN A 135 -9.29 -14.78 -11.64
C ASN A 135 -10.55 -13.91 -11.51
N GLU A 136 -10.61 -13.06 -10.48
CA GLU A 136 -11.77 -12.24 -10.15
C GLU A 136 -11.41 -10.75 -10.20
N ARG A 137 -11.53 -10.13 -11.39
CA ARG A 137 -11.18 -8.71 -11.66
C ARG A 137 -11.63 -7.72 -10.57
N ASN A 138 -12.78 -7.95 -9.95
CA ASN A 138 -13.36 -7.01 -9.00
C ASN A 138 -12.96 -7.29 -7.54
N SER A 139 -12.34 -8.44 -7.26
CA SER A 139 -11.92 -8.84 -5.93
C SER A 139 -10.49 -8.41 -5.65
N ILE A 140 -10.24 -7.96 -4.42
CA ILE A 140 -8.91 -7.68 -3.86
C ILE A 140 -8.80 -8.40 -2.51
N PRO A 141 -8.36 -9.67 -2.49
CA PRO A 141 -8.18 -10.42 -1.26
C PRO A 141 -7.19 -9.73 -0.31
N GLY A 142 -7.53 -9.64 0.98
CA GLY A 142 -6.68 -9.00 1.99
C GLY A 142 -6.93 -7.50 2.17
N ILE A 143 -7.84 -6.88 1.41
CA ILE A 143 -8.16 -5.45 1.54
C ILE A 143 -8.81 -5.10 2.89
N GLU A 144 -9.42 -6.08 3.57
CA GLU A 144 -9.96 -5.95 4.93
C GLU A 144 -8.90 -5.57 5.98
N GLN A 145 -7.61 -5.77 5.68
CA GLN A 145 -6.52 -5.26 6.52
C GLN A 145 -6.55 -3.72 6.71
N LEU A 146 -7.35 -2.99 5.92
CA LEU A 146 -7.66 -1.58 6.15
C LEU A 146 -8.24 -1.31 7.56
N ASP A 147 -8.95 -2.27 8.16
CA ASP A 147 -9.49 -2.11 9.51
C ASP A 147 -8.37 -1.86 10.55
N GLU A 148 -7.17 -2.35 10.27
CA GLU A 148 -5.98 -2.24 11.11
C GLU A 148 -4.91 -1.26 10.58
N ALA A 149 -5.04 -0.77 9.36
CA ALA A 149 -4.05 0.09 8.70
C ALA A 149 -4.08 1.53 9.24
N ASP A 150 -2.93 2.20 9.21
CA ASP A 150 -2.77 3.62 9.53
C ASP A 150 -2.68 4.49 8.25
N VAL A 151 -2.20 3.92 7.15
CA VAL A 151 -2.06 4.59 5.84
C VAL A 151 -2.47 3.63 4.72
N LEU A 152 -3.21 4.13 3.74
CA LEU A 152 -3.50 3.43 2.48
C LEU A 152 -2.61 4.01 1.37
N LEU A 153 -1.82 3.16 0.71
CA LEU A 153 -1.19 3.46 -0.58
C LEU A 153 -1.97 2.74 -1.69
N LEU A 154 -2.63 3.49 -2.56
CA LEU A 154 -3.57 2.99 -3.54
C LEU A 154 -2.99 3.04 -4.96
N SER A 155 -3.01 1.90 -5.64
CA SER A 155 -2.73 1.73 -7.07
C SER A 155 -3.79 0.79 -7.66
N VAL A 156 -4.97 1.31 -7.96
CA VAL A 156 -6.12 0.53 -8.43
C VAL A 156 -6.73 1.21 -9.62
N ARG A 157 -7.21 0.42 -10.59
CA ARG A 157 -7.80 0.95 -11.82
C ARG A 157 -9.17 0.33 -12.11
N ARG A 158 -10.22 1.14 -12.05
CA ARG A 158 -11.57 0.83 -12.57
C ARG A 158 -12.08 -0.55 -12.15
N ARG A 159 -12.23 -0.75 -10.84
CA ARG A 159 -12.79 -1.96 -10.24
C ARG A 159 -14.06 -1.63 -9.45
N ALA A 160 -15.10 -2.44 -9.64
CA ALA A 160 -16.30 -2.39 -8.81
C ALA A 160 -16.12 -3.45 -7.72
N LEU A 161 -15.77 -3.07 -6.50
CA LEU A 161 -15.42 -4.05 -5.48
C LEU A 161 -16.67 -4.76 -4.93
N PRO A 162 -16.58 -6.03 -4.49
CA PRO A 162 -17.60 -6.63 -3.63
C PRO A 162 -18.00 -5.69 -2.50
N GLU A 163 -19.28 -5.69 -2.11
CA GLU A 163 -19.82 -4.73 -1.14
C GLU A 163 -19.01 -4.66 0.17
N SER A 164 -18.59 -5.82 0.69
CA SER A 164 -17.77 -5.91 1.91
C SER A 164 -16.39 -5.24 1.76
N GLN A 165 -15.76 -5.39 0.60
CA GLN A 165 -14.46 -4.78 0.28
C GLN A 165 -14.59 -3.26 0.08
N MET A 166 -15.63 -2.81 -0.63
CA MET A 166 -15.92 -1.38 -0.75
C MET A 166 -16.24 -0.75 0.62
N ALA A 167 -16.96 -1.46 1.48
CA ALA A 167 -17.25 -1.00 2.83
C ALA A 167 -15.97 -0.82 3.67
N ALA A 168 -14.97 -1.70 3.52
CA ALA A 168 -13.67 -1.53 4.19
C ALA A 168 -12.94 -0.25 3.73
N VAL A 169 -12.95 0.02 2.41
CA VAL A 169 -12.38 1.26 1.85
C VAL A 169 -13.10 2.49 2.40
N ARG A 170 -14.43 2.49 2.39
CA ARG A 170 -15.24 3.59 2.93
C ARG A 170 -14.95 3.83 4.40
N ARG A 171 -15.00 2.80 5.24
CA ARG A 171 -14.69 2.91 6.68
C ARG A 171 -13.32 3.54 6.94
N PHE A 172 -12.29 3.12 6.19
CA PHE A 172 -10.95 3.68 6.35
C PHE A 172 -10.92 5.19 6.05
N ILE A 173 -11.47 5.60 4.91
CA ILE A 173 -11.43 6.99 4.43
C ILE A 173 -12.36 7.89 5.26
N GLU A 174 -13.56 7.42 5.58
CA GLU A 174 -14.55 8.14 6.39
C GLU A 174 -14.09 8.30 7.85
N ALA A 175 -13.21 7.43 8.34
CA ALA A 175 -12.53 7.60 9.62
C ALA A 175 -11.41 8.67 9.60
N GLY A 176 -11.24 9.40 8.49
CA GLY A 176 -10.23 10.45 8.36
C GLY A 176 -8.80 9.92 8.20
N LYS A 177 -8.62 8.62 7.93
CA LYS A 177 -7.28 8.05 7.75
C LYS A 177 -6.66 8.47 6.41
N PRO A 178 -5.33 8.65 6.36
CA PRO A 178 -4.67 9.23 5.21
C PRO A 178 -4.53 8.26 4.01
N VAL A 179 -4.62 8.83 2.81
CA VAL A 179 -4.55 8.10 1.53
C VAL A 179 -3.44 8.68 0.64
N VAL A 180 -2.60 7.81 0.10
CA VAL A 180 -1.59 8.11 -0.91
C VAL A 180 -2.01 7.41 -2.20
N GLY A 181 -2.22 8.14 -3.29
CA GLY A 181 -2.62 7.58 -4.58
C GLY A 181 -1.55 7.79 -5.65
N ILE A 182 -1.35 6.76 -6.49
CA ILE A 182 -0.48 6.85 -7.67
C ILE A 182 -1.25 6.49 -8.95
N ARG A 183 -0.85 7.08 -10.08
CA ARG A 183 -1.41 6.81 -11.43
C ARG A 183 -2.94 6.71 -11.41
N THR A 184 -3.48 5.51 -11.61
CA THR A 184 -4.90 5.22 -11.81
C THR A 184 -5.74 5.33 -10.54
N ALA A 185 -5.13 5.58 -9.38
CA ALA A 185 -5.83 5.72 -8.11
C ALA A 185 -6.95 6.76 -8.13
N ASN A 186 -6.84 7.82 -8.93
CA ASN A 186 -7.87 8.84 -9.12
C ASN A 186 -9.12 8.32 -9.85
N HIS A 187 -9.09 7.13 -10.44
CA HIS A 187 -10.26 6.48 -11.03
C HIS A 187 -10.30 4.99 -10.68
N SER A 188 -9.92 4.68 -9.44
CA SER A 188 -9.86 3.35 -8.84
C SER A 188 -11.21 2.64 -8.85
N PHE A 189 -12.27 3.31 -8.41
CA PHE A 189 -13.59 2.73 -8.18
C PHE A 189 -14.71 3.32 -9.05
N SER A 190 -14.34 3.96 -10.15
CA SER A 190 -15.25 4.46 -11.18
C SER A 190 -15.20 3.58 -12.43
N LEU A 191 -16.37 3.28 -12.99
CA LEU A 191 -16.48 2.64 -14.32
C LEU A 191 -16.93 3.64 -15.39
N ARG A 192 -16.72 4.95 -15.14
CA ARG A 192 -17.11 6.06 -16.02
C ARG A 192 -18.63 6.08 -16.25
N GLY A 193 -19.39 6.02 -15.16
CA GLY A 193 -20.86 6.04 -15.19
C GLY A 193 -21.52 4.75 -15.71
N LYS A 194 -20.76 3.67 -15.93
CA LYS A 194 -21.34 2.35 -16.18
C LYS A 194 -21.89 1.77 -14.88
N PRO A 195 -22.99 1.00 -14.94
CA PRO A 195 -23.55 0.38 -13.74
C PRO A 195 -22.56 -0.61 -13.10
N ALA A 196 -22.63 -0.72 -11.77
CA ALA A 196 -21.90 -1.75 -11.05
C ALA A 196 -22.43 -3.15 -11.44
N PRO A 197 -21.55 -4.14 -11.67
CA PRO A 197 -21.94 -5.54 -11.72
C PRO A 197 -22.69 -5.97 -10.44
N GLU A 198 -23.52 -7.01 -10.55
CA GLU A 198 -24.28 -7.55 -9.41
C GLU A 198 -23.34 -7.95 -8.24
N GLY A 199 -23.75 -7.62 -7.01
CA GLY A 199 -22.98 -7.91 -5.79
C GLY A 199 -21.73 -7.04 -5.59
N THR A 200 -21.55 -5.99 -6.41
CA THR A 200 -20.42 -5.06 -6.32
C THR A 200 -20.88 -3.61 -6.14
N SER A 201 -19.98 -2.77 -5.68
CA SER A 201 -20.20 -1.35 -5.41
C SER A 201 -19.13 -0.49 -6.08
N LEU A 202 -19.54 0.72 -6.46
CA LEU A 202 -18.70 1.75 -7.05
C LEU A 202 -18.56 2.95 -6.10
N TRP A 203 -17.57 3.79 -6.40
CA TRP A 203 -17.44 5.12 -5.84
C TRP A 203 -17.02 6.06 -6.98
N GLU A 204 -18.02 6.52 -7.75
CA GLU A 204 -17.78 7.31 -8.96
C GLU A 204 -17.07 8.65 -8.64
N ASP A 205 -17.46 9.31 -7.56
CA ASP A 205 -16.88 10.59 -7.13
C ASP A 205 -15.60 10.45 -6.29
N PHE A 206 -14.95 9.28 -6.30
CA PHE A 206 -13.78 9.00 -5.44
C PHE A 206 -12.66 10.04 -5.61
N ASP A 207 -12.34 10.44 -6.85
CA ASP A 207 -11.29 11.45 -7.10
C ASP A 207 -11.57 12.77 -6.40
N ALA A 208 -12.77 13.29 -6.64
CA ALA A 208 -13.21 14.59 -6.14
C ALA A 208 -13.32 14.58 -4.61
N GLU A 209 -13.84 13.50 -4.02
CA GLU A 209 -14.05 13.41 -2.58
C GLU A 209 -12.78 13.12 -1.77
N VAL A 210 -11.83 12.37 -2.35
CA VAL A 210 -10.62 11.92 -1.65
C VAL A 210 -9.42 12.77 -2.06
N PHE A 211 -9.06 12.78 -3.33
CA PHE A 211 -7.89 13.51 -3.80
C PHE A 211 -8.18 14.98 -4.12
N GLY A 212 -9.44 15.39 -4.20
CA GLY A 212 -9.79 16.73 -4.69
C GLY A 212 -9.40 16.92 -6.17
N GLY A 213 -9.28 15.81 -6.91
CA GLY A 213 -8.98 15.80 -8.34
C GLY A 213 -10.23 15.93 -9.20
N ASN A 214 -10.00 16.08 -10.50
CA ASN A 214 -11.04 16.14 -11.53
C ASN A 214 -10.57 15.41 -12.80
N TYR A 215 -10.15 14.15 -12.65
CA TYR A 215 -9.66 13.34 -13.76
C TYR A 215 -10.71 13.20 -14.87
N SER A 216 -10.40 13.76 -16.03
CA SER A 216 -11.29 13.75 -17.20
C SER A 216 -10.79 12.83 -18.30
N ASN A 217 -9.48 12.88 -18.58
CA ASN A 217 -8.84 12.07 -19.61
C ASN A 217 -7.31 12.10 -19.46
N HIS A 218 -6.60 11.52 -20.42
CA HIS A 218 -5.16 11.68 -20.58
C HIS A 218 -4.78 12.01 -22.02
N TYR A 219 -3.62 12.63 -22.20
CA TYR A 219 -3.02 12.78 -23.53
C TYR A 219 -2.44 11.45 -24.02
N GLY A 220 -2.17 11.36 -25.33
CA GLY A 220 -1.58 10.16 -25.94
C GLY A 220 -0.15 9.88 -25.47
N ASN A 221 0.32 8.67 -25.77
CA ASN A 221 1.71 8.28 -25.50
C ASN A 221 2.68 9.07 -26.39
N GLY A 222 3.89 9.33 -25.91
CA GLY A 222 4.97 9.89 -26.74
C GLY A 222 5.86 10.89 -26.02
N PRO A 223 5.38 12.10 -25.70
CA PRO A 223 6.22 13.09 -25.03
C PRO A 223 6.41 12.76 -23.56
N LYS A 224 7.66 12.78 -23.10
CA LYS A 224 7.97 12.79 -21.68
C LYS A 224 7.39 14.05 -21.04
N THR A 225 6.87 13.90 -19.82
CA THR A 225 6.30 15.03 -19.08
C THR A 225 7.41 15.76 -18.34
N MET A 226 7.68 17.01 -18.71
CA MET A 226 8.56 17.88 -17.95
C MET A 226 7.90 18.27 -16.64
N VAL A 227 8.64 18.18 -15.53
CA VAL A 227 8.12 18.44 -14.19
C VAL A 227 8.64 19.79 -13.68
N THR A 228 7.76 20.54 -13.03
CA THR A 228 8.08 21.83 -12.38
C THR A 228 7.42 21.90 -11.01
N VAL A 229 8.03 22.64 -10.09
CA VAL A 229 7.48 22.86 -8.74
C VAL A 229 6.38 23.92 -8.82
N ALA A 230 5.27 23.69 -8.13
CA ALA A 230 4.20 24.66 -7.98
C ALA A 230 4.65 25.86 -7.13
N ASP A 231 4.12 27.05 -7.42
CA ASP A 231 4.44 28.27 -6.66
C ASP A 231 4.15 28.08 -5.16
N GLY A 232 5.15 28.34 -4.32
CA GLY A 232 5.06 28.20 -2.86
C GLY A 232 5.12 26.75 -2.34
N ALA A 233 5.36 25.76 -3.18
CA ALA A 233 5.41 24.35 -2.77
C ALA A 233 6.83 23.83 -2.44
N ALA A 234 7.89 24.58 -2.76
CA ALA A 234 9.28 24.12 -2.67
C ALA A 234 9.67 23.58 -1.27
N ASP A 235 9.16 24.21 -0.20
CA ASP A 235 9.45 23.83 1.19
C ASP A 235 8.48 22.76 1.74
N HIS A 236 7.61 22.19 0.90
CA HIS A 236 6.66 21.18 1.36
C HIS A 236 7.40 19.89 1.76
N PRO A 237 7.11 19.25 2.92
CA PRO A 237 7.83 18.06 3.39
C PRO A 237 7.87 16.88 2.41
N ILE A 238 6.91 16.81 1.48
CA ILE A 238 6.88 15.79 0.43
C ILE A 238 8.03 15.98 -0.59
N LEU A 239 8.43 17.22 -0.84
CA LEU A 239 9.51 17.57 -1.78
C LEU A 239 10.90 17.61 -1.14
N GLU A 240 11.02 17.36 0.18
CA GLU A 240 12.29 17.38 0.89
C GLU A 240 13.28 16.35 0.29
N GLY A 241 14.40 16.84 -0.23
CA GLY A 241 15.44 16.01 -0.86
C GLY A 241 15.05 15.41 -2.22
N VAL A 242 13.93 15.83 -2.81
CA VAL A 242 13.53 15.42 -4.17
C VAL A 242 14.22 16.33 -5.19
N ASP A 243 15.10 15.78 -6.03
CA ASP A 243 15.65 16.51 -7.17
C ASP A 243 14.62 16.56 -8.31
N VAL A 244 13.79 17.60 -8.30
CA VAL A 244 12.73 17.80 -9.30
C VAL A 244 13.32 18.08 -10.69
N SER A 245 14.57 18.56 -10.79
CA SER A 245 15.19 18.85 -12.08
C SER A 245 15.56 17.59 -12.87
N GLU A 246 15.77 16.47 -12.16
CA GLU A 246 16.01 15.15 -12.76
C GLU A 246 14.73 14.31 -12.92
N LEU A 247 13.63 14.73 -12.29
CA LEU A 247 12.36 14.00 -12.32
C LEU A 247 11.64 14.21 -13.65
N VAL A 248 11.33 13.12 -14.34
CA VAL A 248 10.60 13.16 -15.61
C VAL A 248 9.42 12.19 -15.57
N GLY A 249 8.23 12.65 -15.97
CA GLY A 249 7.07 11.75 -16.02
C GLY A 249 7.14 10.84 -17.26
N ASN A 250 7.21 9.51 -17.04
CA ASN A 250 7.27 8.52 -18.11
C ASN A 250 5.90 8.01 -18.57
N GLY A 251 4.83 8.30 -17.82
CA GLY A 251 3.47 8.00 -18.23
C GLY A 251 2.80 9.16 -18.99
N SER A 252 1.62 8.88 -19.58
CA SER A 252 0.79 9.93 -20.18
C SER A 252 0.45 11.03 -19.17
N LEU A 253 0.47 12.28 -19.64
CA LEU A 253 -0.01 13.45 -18.87
C LEU A 253 -1.53 13.37 -18.75
N TYR A 254 -2.03 13.43 -17.51
CA TYR A 254 -3.46 13.40 -17.20
C TYR A 254 -4.06 14.81 -17.24
N VAL A 255 -5.31 14.91 -17.68
CA VAL A 255 -6.10 16.14 -17.69
C VAL A 255 -6.96 16.14 -16.43
N VAL A 256 -6.60 16.99 -15.48
CA VAL A 256 -7.18 17.00 -14.12
C VAL A 256 -7.61 18.39 -13.66
N SER A 257 -7.29 19.44 -14.41
CA SER A 257 -7.66 20.80 -14.04
C SER A 257 -9.15 21.11 -14.28
N PRO A 258 -9.80 21.93 -13.42
CA PRO A 258 -9.28 22.47 -12.17
C PRO A 258 -9.31 21.44 -11.04
N LEU A 259 -8.38 21.56 -10.07
CA LEU A 259 -8.49 20.85 -8.80
C LEU A 259 -9.52 21.52 -7.87
N ALA A 260 -9.99 20.77 -6.86
CA ALA A 260 -10.81 21.32 -5.79
C ALA A 260 -10.08 22.43 -5.03
N ALA A 261 -10.82 23.39 -4.46
CA ALA A 261 -10.23 24.50 -3.68
C ALA A 261 -9.48 24.03 -2.41
N THR A 262 -9.77 22.82 -1.92
CA THR A 262 -9.08 22.17 -0.80
C THR A 262 -7.76 21.50 -1.22
N ALA A 263 -7.54 21.30 -2.52
CA ALA A 263 -6.34 20.69 -3.05
C ALA A 263 -5.24 21.73 -3.30
N ARG A 264 -3.99 21.33 -3.03
CA ARG A 264 -2.79 22.17 -3.16
C ARG A 264 -1.80 21.48 -4.10
N PRO A 265 -1.62 21.98 -5.33
CA PRO A 265 -0.59 21.50 -6.24
C PRO A 265 0.80 21.58 -5.60
N LEU A 266 1.60 20.54 -5.80
CA LEU A 266 3.03 20.50 -5.45
C LEU A 266 3.89 20.48 -6.71
N LEU A 267 3.47 19.72 -7.73
CA LEU A 267 4.18 19.58 -9.00
C LEU A 267 3.21 19.75 -10.18
N PHE A 268 3.70 20.39 -11.23
CA PHE A 268 3.05 20.51 -12.53
C PHE A 268 3.83 19.75 -13.60
N GLY A 269 3.09 19.07 -14.47
CA GLY A 269 3.60 18.36 -15.63
C GLY A 269 3.24 19.10 -16.92
N LYS A 270 4.17 19.16 -17.88
CA LYS A 270 3.93 19.77 -19.19
C LYS A 270 4.50 18.91 -20.31
N ILE A 271 3.72 18.78 -21.39
CA ILE A 271 4.15 18.23 -22.68
C ILE A 271 4.07 19.33 -23.76
N PRO A 272 4.77 19.19 -24.90
CA PRO A 272 4.74 20.19 -25.96
C PRO A 272 3.32 20.55 -26.39
N GLU A 273 3.08 21.84 -26.64
CA GLU A 273 1.82 22.39 -27.16
C GLU A 273 0.58 22.19 -26.27
N LYS A 274 0.73 21.67 -25.04
CA LYS A 274 -0.37 21.52 -24.07
C LYS A 274 -0.18 22.43 -22.87
N ALA A 275 -1.29 22.74 -22.22
CA ALA A 275 -1.28 23.40 -20.92
C ALA A 275 -0.58 22.49 -19.90
N ALA A 276 0.03 23.11 -18.88
CA ALA A 276 0.54 22.37 -17.75
C ALA A 276 -0.64 21.86 -16.91
N GLU A 277 -0.52 20.65 -16.39
CA GLU A 277 -1.52 20.02 -15.52
C GLU A 277 -0.87 19.69 -14.17
N PRO A 278 -1.59 19.80 -13.05
CA PRO A 278 -1.12 19.26 -11.77
C PRO A 278 -0.82 17.77 -11.92
N ILE A 279 0.37 17.34 -11.47
CA ILE A 279 0.78 15.93 -11.48
C ILE A 279 1.10 15.39 -10.09
N ALA A 280 1.24 16.25 -9.09
CA ALA A 280 1.26 15.84 -7.70
C ALA A 280 0.64 16.94 -6.83
N TRP A 281 -0.23 16.56 -5.89
CA TRP A 281 -0.90 17.50 -5.00
C TRP A 281 -1.31 16.84 -3.69
N THR A 282 -1.59 17.67 -2.70
CA THR A 282 -2.23 17.26 -1.45
C THR A 282 -3.68 17.74 -1.40
N ASN A 283 -4.51 17.08 -0.60
CA ASN A 283 -5.87 17.50 -0.30
C ASN A 283 -6.20 17.20 1.16
N ARG A 284 -7.15 17.95 1.72
CA ARG A 284 -7.84 17.55 2.95
C ARG A 284 -9.21 17.04 2.58
N THR A 285 -9.48 15.77 2.87
CA THR A 285 -10.77 15.15 2.54
C THR A 285 -11.88 15.81 3.35
N LYS A 286 -13.12 15.71 2.88
CA LYS A 286 -14.30 16.16 3.64
C LYS A 286 -14.47 15.44 4.99
N PHE A 287 -13.76 14.32 5.18
CA PHE A 287 -13.73 13.52 6.41
C PHE A 287 -12.58 13.89 7.36
N GLY A 288 -11.81 14.94 7.05
CA GLY A 288 -10.71 15.43 7.89
C GLY A 288 -9.34 14.85 7.56
N GLY A 289 -9.30 13.74 6.82
CA GLY A 289 -8.06 13.03 6.47
C GLY A 289 -7.17 13.75 5.48
N SER A 290 -5.88 13.41 5.53
CA SER A 290 -4.87 13.91 4.58
C SER A 290 -4.77 12.99 3.37
N ALA A 291 -4.87 13.56 2.17
CA ALA A 291 -4.67 12.81 0.93
C ALA A 291 -3.49 13.40 0.13
N PHE A 292 -2.70 12.53 -0.48
CA PHE A 292 -1.73 12.89 -1.50
C PHE A 292 -2.04 12.07 -2.75
N TYR A 293 -1.96 12.72 -3.91
CA TYR A 293 -2.03 12.04 -5.19
C TYR A 293 -0.85 12.46 -6.07
N THR A 294 -0.33 11.52 -6.85
CA THR A 294 0.54 11.81 -7.98
C THR A 294 0.12 11.01 -9.21
N SER A 295 0.13 11.66 -10.38
CA SER A 295 -0.02 10.97 -11.66
C SER A 295 1.30 10.32 -12.10
N LEU A 296 2.35 10.29 -11.28
CA LEU A 296 3.54 9.46 -11.51
C LEU A 296 3.31 8.05 -10.94
N GLY A 297 4.20 7.12 -11.26
CA GLY A 297 4.12 5.71 -10.85
C GLY A 297 4.06 4.72 -12.02
N HIS A 298 4.49 5.14 -13.20
CA HIS A 298 4.86 4.21 -14.27
C HIS A 298 6.08 3.39 -13.84
N ALA A 299 6.28 2.18 -14.38
CA ALA A 299 7.42 1.33 -14.01
C ALA A 299 8.79 2.03 -14.14
N ASN A 300 8.94 2.88 -15.17
CA ASN A 300 10.14 3.70 -15.36
C ASN A 300 10.28 4.84 -14.34
N ASP A 301 9.18 5.38 -13.81
CA ASP A 301 9.24 6.38 -12.74
C ASP A 301 9.84 5.72 -11.48
N PHE A 302 9.51 4.46 -11.19
CA PHE A 302 10.11 3.70 -10.08
C PHE A 302 11.61 3.45 -10.21
N ALA A 303 12.20 3.65 -11.40
CA ALA A 303 13.66 3.61 -11.57
C ALA A 303 14.34 4.95 -11.21
N GLU A 304 13.57 6.03 -11.06
CA GLU A 304 14.10 7.37 -10.76
C GLU A 304 14.21 7.59 -9.24
N PRO A 305 15.41 7.89 -8.70
CA PRO A 305 15.59 8.17 -7.28
C PRO A 305 14.70 9.31 -6.77
N ALA A 306 14.48 10.34 -7.59
CA ALA A 306 13.60 11.46 -7.26
C ALA A 306 12.15 11.01 -7.01
N PHE A 307 11.60 10.11 -7.84
CA PHE A 307 10.26 9.58 -7.64
C PHE A 307 10.18 8.66 -6.42
N GLN A 308 11.18 7.79 -6.22
CA GLN A 308 11.26 6.95 -5.03
C GLN A 308 11.26 7.79 -3.74
N GLN A 309 12.05 8.88 -3.71
CA GLN A 309 12.10 9.81 -2.58
C GLN A 309 10.76 10.53 -2.39
N LEU A 310 10.15 11.03 -3.47
CA LEU A 310 8.83 11.68 -3.44
C LEU A 310 7.77 10.77 -2.82
N LEU A 311 7.67 9.52 -3.29
CA LEU A 311 6.68 8.56 -2.79
C LEU A 311 6.96 8.16 -1.33
N THR A 312 8.23 7.99 -0.97
CA THR A 312 8.65 7.73 0.42
C THR A 312 8.21 8.87 1.35
N ASN A 313 8.46 10.12 0.95
CA ASN A 313 8.09 11.29 1.72
C ASN A 313 6.57 11.44 1.80
N ALA A 314 5.82 11.12 0.74
CA ALA A 314 4.36 11.14 0.76
C ALA A 314 3.78 10.15 1.79
N VAL A 315 4.31 8.92 1.86
CA VAL A 315 3.88 7.93 2.87
C VAL A 315 4.26 8.39 4.29
N ARG A 316 5.46 8.94 4.49
CA ARG A 316 5.89 9.50 5.79
C ARG A 316 5.03 10.69 6.22
N TRP A 317 4.72 11.59 5.29
CA TRP A 317 3.85 12.74 5.53
C TRP A 317 2.44 12.28 5.92
N ALA A 318 1.86 11.36 5.16
CA ALA A 318 0.56 10.76 5.45
C ALA A 318 0.51 10.16 6.87
N ALA A 319 1.50 9.33 7.22
CA ALA A 319 1.58 8.72 8.54
C ALA A 319 1.68 9.74 9.69
N LYS A 320 2.46 10.82 9.51
CA LYS A 320 2.59 11.89 10.52
C LYS A 320 1.31 12.69 10.69
N SER A 321 0.55 12.92 9.61
CA SER A 321 -0.73 13.62 9.68
C SER A 321 -1.77 12.86 10.50
N ASN A 322 -1.74 11.52 10.46
CA ASN A 322 -2.65 10.67 11.24
C ASN A 322 -2.42 10.76 12.77
N VAL A 323 -1.18 11.00 13.20
CA VAL A 323 -0.80 11.09 14.62
C VAL A 323 -1.24 12.42 15.24
N ARG A 324 -1.32 13.50 14.45
CA ARG A 324 -1.66 14.84 14.97
C ARG A 324 -3.12 15.00 15.37
N GLU A 325 -4.02 14.11 14.93
CA GLU A 325 -5.46 14.16 15.25
C GLU A 325 -5.91 13.10 16.26
N SER A 326 -5.01 12.18 16.67
CA SER A 326 -5.29 11.12 17.64
C SER A 326 -4.78 11.41 19.07
N SER A 327 -4.24 12.62 19.31
CA SER A 327 -3.95 13.12 20.65
C SER A 327 -5.17 13.91 21.19
N PRO A 328 -5.71 13.58 22.37
CA PRO A 328 -6.88 14.24 22.96
C PRO A 328 -6.65 15.71 23.32
#